data_AF-A0A435E778-F1
#
_entry.id   AF-A0A435E778-F1
#
_cell.length_a   1.000
_cell.length_b   1.000
_cell.length_c   1.000
_cell.angle_alpha   90.00
_cell.angle_beta   90.00
_cell.angle_gamma   90.00
#
_symmetry.space_group_name_H-M   'P 1'
#
loop_
_entity.id
_entity.type
_entity.pdbx_description
1 polymer ?
#
loop_
_entity_poly.entity_id
_entity_poly.type
_entity_poly.pdbx_seq_one_letter_code
_entity_poly.pdbx_strand_id
1 'polypeptide(L)'
;MIRDFFRDRRGNYALMTVITMIPLMGAVAIAVDYTELIRQKQETLNALDAAGLATAQQIVAGASDADAKTYAKSFFEANLRHVLP
;
A
#
# COMPACT_ATOMS: atom_id res chain seq x y z
N MET A 1 -5.03 20.21 -50.26
CA MET A 1 -4.79 20.72 -48.89
C MET A 1 -5.56 19.95 -47.82
N ILE A 2 -6.87 20.12 -47.65
CA ILE A 2 -7.64 19.39 -46.60
C ILE A 2 -7.56 17.86 -46.80
N ARG A 3 -7.67 17.40 -48.06
CA ARG A 3 -7.59 15.96 -48.40
C ARG A 3 -6.21 15.34 -48.19
N ASP A 4 -5.15 16.15 -48.25
CA ASP A 4 -3.77 15.70 -48.05
C ASP A 4 -3.44 15.65 -46.56
N PHE A 5 -3.99 16.59 -45.77
CA PHE A 5 -3.95 16.56 -44.30
C PHE A 5 -4.62 15.30 -43.74
N PHE A 6 -5.81 14.93 -44.26
CA PHE A 6 -6.47 13.68 -43.88
C PHE A 6 -5.72 12.40 -44.33
N ARG A 7 -4.78 12.49 -45.28
CA ARG A 7 -3.95 11.36 -45.75
C ARG A 7 -2.59 11.29 -45.08
N ASP A 8 -2.20 12.28 -44.28
CA ASP A 8 -0.88 12.35 -43.69
C ASP A 8 -0.77 11.46 -42.44
N ARG A 9 0.05 10.40 -42.54
CA ARG A 9 0.33 9.45 -41.44
C ARG A 9 1.50 9.88 -40.56
N ARG A 10 2.22 10.97 -40.90
CA ARG A 10 3.43 11.41 -40.19
C ARG A 10 3.15 11.88 -38.76
N GLY A 11 1.91 12.29 -38.45
CA GLY A 11 1.44 12.66 -37.10
C GLY A 11 0.82 11.52 -36.27
N ASN A 12 0.71 10.31 -36.83
CA ASN A 12 0.00 9.20 -36.16
C ASN A 12 0.70 8.72 -34.88
N TYR A 13 2.03 8.84 -34.81
CA TYR A 13 2.79 8.46 -33.61
C TYR A 13 2.38 9.26 -32.39
N ALA A 14 2.32 10.60 -32.49
CA ALA A 14 1.94 11.46 -31.37
C ALA A 14 0.51 11.16 -30.89
N LEU A 15 -0.44 10.98 -31.82
CA LEU A 15 -1.83 10.65 -31.50
C LEU A 15 -1.94 9.28 -30.81
N MET A 16 -1.29 8.25 -31.37
CA MET A 16 -1.27 6.91 -30.79
C MET A 16 -0.59 6.89 -29.42
N THR A 17 0.50 7.64 -29.24
CA THR A 17 1.18 7.79 -27.95
C THR A 17 0.27 8.42 -26.91
N VAL A 18 -0.43 9.51 -27.21
CA VAL A 18 -1.36 10.13 -26.25
C VAL A 18 -2.50 9.19 -25.87
N ILE A 19 -3.08 8.50 -26.84
CA ILE A 19 -4.17 7.54 -26.59
C ILE A 19 -3.68 6.37 -25.72
N THR A 20 -2.49 5.83 -26.00
CA THR A 20 -1.91 4.72 -25.22
C THR A 20 -1.39 5.16 -23.86
N MET A 21 -1.01 6.43 -23.70
CA MET A 21 -0.55 6.95 -22.41
C MET A 21 -1.64 6.89 -21.33
N ILE A 22 -2.91 7.09 -21.71
CA ILE A 22 -4.04 7.07 -20.76
C ILE A 22 -4.13 5.73 -20.01
N PRO A 23 -4.29 4.56 -20.68
CA PRO A 23 -4.34 3.27 -19.98
C PRO A 23 -3.00 2.91 -19.31
N LEU A 24 -1.85 3.32 -19.86
CA LEU A 24 -0.55 3.08 -19.22
C LEU A 24 -0.42 3.80 -17.88
N MET A 25 -0.79 5.08 -17.83
CA MET A 25 -0.81 5.85 -16.59
C MET A 25 -1.81 5.28 -15.58
N GLY A 26 -2.97 4.82 -16.06
CA GLY A 26 -3.94 4.11 -15.21
C GLY A 26 -3.36 2.83 -14.59
N ALA A 27 -2.63 2.03 -15.38
CA ALA A 27 -1.97 0.83 -14.88
C ALA A 27 -0.88 1.16 -13.84
N VAL A 28 -0.10 2.22 -14.07
CA VAL A 28 0.93 2.68 -13.11
C VAL A 28 0.28 3.14 -11.82
N ALA A 29 -0.80 3.92 -11.87
CA ALA A 29 -1.51 4.38 -10.68
C ALA A 29 -2.01 3.20 -9.83
N ILE A 30 -2.66 2.22 -10.46
CA ILE A 30 -3.13 1.00 -9.79
C ILE A 30 -1.96 0.24 -9.16
N ALA A 31 -0.83 0.11 -9.86
CA ALA A 31 0.34 -0.60 -9.35
C ALA A 31 0.94 0.08 -8.11
N VAL A 32 1.00 1.40 -8.10
CA VAL A 32 1.48 2.19 -6.95
C VAL A 32 0.54 2.00 -5.76
N ASP A 33 -0.77 2.20 -5.95
CA ASP A 33 -1.76 2.06 -4.89
C ASP A 33 -1.77 0.63 -4.30
N TYR A 34 -1.66 -0.38 -5.17
CA TYR A 34 -1.59 -1.78 -4.73
C TYR A 34 -0.32 -2.08 -3.93
N THR A 35 0.82 -1.53 -4.34
CA THR A 35 2.09 -1.70 -3.61
C THR A 35 2.00 -1.07 -2.23
N GLU A 36 1.37 0.10 -2.13
CA GLU A 36 1.14 0.79 -0.87
C GLU A 36 0.20 0.00 0.06
N LEU A 37 -0.88 -0.58 -0.48
CA LEU A 37 -1.77 -1.47 0.29
C LEU A 37 -1.03 -2.70 0.82
N ILE A 38 -0.16 -3.31 0.01
CA ILE A 38 0.66 -4.44 0.46
C ILE A 38 1.62 -4.01 1.57
N ARG A 39 2.25 -2.84 1.43
CA ARG A 39 3.16 -2.29 2.44
C ARG A 39 2.44 -2.11 3.78
N GLN A 40 1.26 -1.48 3.77
CA GLN A 40 0.44 -1.27 4.97
C GLN A 40 0.01 -2.60 5.62
N LYS A 41 -0.36 -3.60 4.80
CA LYS A 41 -0.66 -4.95 5.28
C LYS A 41 0.54 -5.58 5.99
N GLN A 42 1.72 -5.54 5.37
CA GLN A 42 2.95 -6.10 5.95
C GLN A 42 3.33 -5.40 7.25
N GLU A 43 3.21 -4.08 7.32
CA GLU A 43 3.47 -3.32 8.54
C GLU A 43 2.50 -3.68 9.67
N THR A 44 1.22 -3.84 9.35
CA THR A 44 0.21 -4.26 10.33
C THR A 44 0.50 -5.65 10.88
N LEU A 45 0.87 -6.60 10.02
CA LEU A 45 1.25 -7.95 10.44
C LEU A 45 2.53 -7.94 11.29
N ASN A 46 3.55 -7.17 10.90
CA ASN A 46 4.78 -7.04 11.66
C ASN A 46 4.54 -6.43 13.05
N ALA A 47 3.67 -5.42 13.15
CA ALA A 47 3.28 -4.84 14.43
C ALA A 47 2.51 -5.85 15.31
N LEU A 48 1.63 -6.65 14.70
CA LEU A 48 0.88 -7.70 15.38
C LEU A 48 1.79 -8.79 15.93
N ASP A 49 2.74 -9.28 15.12
CA ASP A 49 3.69 -10.31 15.53
C ASP A 49 4.61 -9.80 16.66
N ALA A 50 5.09 -8.55 16.54
CA ALA A 50 5.89 -7.93 17.58
C ALA A 50 5.11 -7.76 18.90
N ALA A 51 3.84 -7.34 18.83
CA ALA A 51 2.96 -7.25 19.99
C ALA A 51 2.70 -8.63 20.63
N GLY A 52 2.50 -9.66 19.81
CA GLY A 52 2.33 -11.04 20.27
C GLY A 52 3.54 -11.54 21.05
N LEU A 53 4.75 -11.36 20.51
CA LEU A 53 5.99 -11.77 21.17
C LEU A 53 6.24 -10.99 22.48
N ALA A 54 6.03 -9.67 22.46
CA ALA A 54 6.18 -8.85 23.66
C ALA A 54 5.16 -9.23 24.75
N THR A 55 3.92 -9.51 24.36
CA THR A 55 2.86 -9.94 25.28
C THR A 55 3.13 -11.35 25.83
N ALA A 56 3.67 -12.26 25.03
CA ALA A 56 4.06 -13.58 25.50
C ALA A 56 5.09 -13.48 26.64
N GLN A 57 6.06 -12.56 26.55
CA GLN A 57 6.99 -12.30 27.64
C GLN A 57 6.28 -11.81 28.91
N GLN A 58 5.29 -10.92 28.80
CA GLN A 58 4.50 -10.45 29.94
C GLN A 58 3.67 -11.55 30.59
N ILE A 59 3.06 -12.42 29.79
CA ILE A 59 2.31 -13.59 30.30
C ILE A 59 3.25 -14.51 31.07
N VAL A 60 4.44 -14.81 30.55
CA VAL A 60 5.45 -15.62 31.24
C VAL A 60 5.94 -14.95 32.52
N ALA A 61 6.01 -13.62 32.57
CA ALA A 61 6.34 -12.86 33.77
C ALA A 61 5.21 -12.82 34.82
N GLY A 62 4.04 -13.42 34.53
CA GLY A 62 2.92 -13.53 35.46
C GLY A 62 1.88 -12.43 35.35
N ALA A 63 1.84 -11.69 34.23
CA ALA A 63 0.78 -10.70 33.98
C ALA A 63 -0.61 -11.35 33.97
N SER A 64 -1.62 -10.63 34.47
CA SER A 64 -3.01 -11.06 34.34
C SER A 64 -3.46 -11.01 32.88
N ASP A 65 -4.51 -11.75 32.51
CA ASP A 65 -5.06 -11.73 31.15
C ASP A 65 -5.52 -10.31 30.73
N ALA A 66 -6.06 -9.53 31.68
CA ALA A 66 -6.48 -8.16 31.44
C ALA A 66 -5.27 -7.22 31.16
N ASP A 67 -4.20 -7.38 31.92
CA ASP A 67 -2.98 -6.58 31.75
C ASP A 67 -2.25 -6.98 30.47
N ALA A 68 -2.19 -8.28 30.15
CA ALA A 68 -1.60 -8.79 28.93
C ALA A 68 -2.34 -8.25 27.69
N LYS A 69 -3.67 -8.23 27.70
CA LYS A 69 -4.48 -7.65 26.59
C LYS A 69 -4.27 -6.14 26.44
N THR A 70 -4.21 -5.42 27.56
CA THR A 70 -3.98 -3.97 27.55
C THR A 70 -2.57 -3.64 27.03
N TYR A 71 -1.58 -4.43 27.45
CA TYR A 71 -0.22 -4.34 26.96
C TYR A 71 -0.12 -4.66 25.47
N ALA A 72 -0.72 -5.77 25.01
CA ALA A 72 -0.73 -6.16 23.60
C ALA A 72 -1.28 -5.04 22.70
N LYS A 73 -2.41 -4.45 23.11
CA LYS A 73 -3.03 -3.35 22.38
C LYS A 73 -2.13 -2.11 22.32
N SER A 74 -1.60 -1.68 23.46
CA SER A 74 -0.73 -0.50 23.50
C SER A 74 0.58 -0.70 22.72
N PHE A 75 1.17 -1.89 22.79
CA PHE A 75 2.35 -2.25 22.02
C PHE A 75 2.07 -2.29 20.52
N PHE A 76 0.95 -2.88 20.11
CA PHE A 76 0.52 -2.91 18.71
C PHE A 76 0.33 -1.50 18.14
N GLU A 77 -0.45 -0.66 18.83
CA GLU A 77 -0.72 0.72 18.42
C GLU A 77 0.57 1.57 18.37
N ALA A 78 1.49 1.38 19.32
CA ALA A 78 2.77 2.08 19.33
C ALA A 78 3.71 1.67 18.17
N ASN A 79 3.55 0.47 17.61
CA ASN A 79 4.36 -0.02 16.50
C ASN A 79 3.68 0.15 15.13
N LEU A 80 2.46 0.67 15.08
CA LEU A 80 1.73 1.00 13.86
C LEU A 80 2.24 2.35 13.29
N ARG A 81 3.43 2.35 12.70
CA ARG A 81 4.16 3.60 12.38
C ARG A 81 3.63 4.41 11.19
N HIS A 82 2.92 3.81 10.23
CA HIS A 82 2.52 4.49 8.99
C HIS A 82 1.13 4.12 8.46
N VAL A 83 0.30 3.47 9.27
CA VAL A 83 -1.12 3.27 8.96
C VAL A 83 -1.88 4.31 9.76
N LEU A 84 -2.45 5.32 9.10
CA LEU A 84 -3.35 6.26 9.76
C LEU A 84 -4.55 5.47 10.32
N PRO A 85 -5.01 5.75 11.55
CA PRO A 85 -6.19 5.11 12.12
C PRO A 85 -7.47 5.41 11.33
#